data_AF-W2ET04-F1
#
_entry.id   AF-W2ET04-F1
#
_cell.length_a   1.000
_cell.length_b   1.000
_cell.length_c   1.000
_cell.angle_alpha   90.00
_cell.angle_beta   90.00
_cell.angle_gamma   90.00
#
_symmetry.space_group_name_H-M   'P 1'
#
loop_
_entity.id
_entity.type
_entity.pdbx_description
1 polymer ?
#
loop_
_entity_poly.entity_id
_entity_poly.type
_entity_poly.pdbx_seq_one_letter_code
_entity_poly.pdbx_strand_id
1 'polypeptide(L)'
;MTLAHPDGLRTTYLPVRASVRPGESVLVGDVIGVMEDWTGHCPMSCLHLGLLRGDLYLDPLLLFGTGQVRLLPLWSRPSGRRD
;
A
#
# COMPACT_ATOMS: atom_id res chain seq x y z
N MET A 1 1.12 1.00 8.48
CA MET A 1 1.03 -0.48 8.41
C MET A 1 2.33 -1.04 7.85
N THR A 2 2.79 -2.23 8.28
CA THR A 2 4.02 -2.86 7.81
C THR A 2 3.78 -4.33 7.44
N LEU A 3 4.33 -4.78 6.31
CA LEU A 3 4.37 -6.19 5.91
C LEU A 3 5.82 -6.67 5.90
N ALA A 4 6.06 -7.86 6.45
CA ALA A 4 7.32 -8.57 6.35
C ALA A 4 7.27 -9.57 5.19
N HIS A 5 8.35 -9.64 4.41
CA HIS A 5 8.47 -10.50 3.24
C HIS A 5 9.44 -11.65 3.50
N PRO A 6 9.29 -12.81 2.80
CA PRO A 6 10.14 -13.98 3.01
C PRO A 6 11.64 -13.76 2.78
N ASP A 7 12.00 -12.76 1.97
CA ASP A 7 13.37 -12.38 1.64
C ASP A 7 14.01 -11.39 2.64
N GLY A 8 13.35 -11.17 3.78
CA GLY A 8 13.81 -10.27 4.83
C GLY A 8 13.56 -8.80 4.53
N LEU A 9 12.86 -8.46 3.43
CA LEU A 9 12.37 -7.11 3.19
C LEU A 9 11.17 -6.80 4.07
N ARG A 10 10.97 -5.51 4.32
CA ARG A 10 9.73 -4.99 4.90
C ARG A 10 9.21 -3.83 4.07
N THR A 11 7.91 -3.82 3.80
CA THR A 11 7.23 -2.67 3.18
C THR A 11 6.34 -1.97 4.17
N THR A 12 6.33 -0.63 4.13
CA THR A 12 5.47 0.21 4.97
C THR A 12 4.48 0.98 4.12
N TYR A 13 3.24 1.04 4.57
CA TYR A 13 2.11 1.70 3.90
C TYR A 13 1.48 2.72 4.84
N LEU A 14 1.47 3.98 4.46
CA LEU A 14 0.87 5.10 5.20
C LEU A 14 0.15 6.08 4.25
N PRO A 15 -0.90 6.77 4.69
CA PRO A 15 -1.67 6.53 5.91
C PRO A 15 -2.72 5.45 5.62
N VAL A 16 -2.46 4.20 6.02
CA VAL A 16 -3.36 3.07 5.74
C VAL A 16 -3.94 2.55 7.04
N ARG A 17 -5.28 2.51 7.09
CA ARG A 17 -6.03 1.73 8.08
C ARG A 17 -5.98 0.27 7.67
N ALA A 18 -5.28 -0.54 8.45
CA ALA A 18 -5.13 -1.96 8.19
C ALA A 18 -6.49 -2.69 8.26
N SER A 19 -6.73 -3.61 7.33
CA SER A 19 -7.84 -4.59 7.39
C SER A 19 -7.40 -5.94 7.94
N VAL A 20 -6.09 -6.14 8.12
CA VAL A 20 -5.46 -7.37 8.63
C VAL A 20 -4.86 -7.14 10.02
N ARG A 21 -4.57 -8.23 10.73
CA ARG A 21 -4.01 -8.21 12.09
C ARG A 21 -2.51 -8.53 12.09
N PRO A 22 -1.76 -8.12 13.13
CA PRO A 22 -0.38 -8.55 13.32
C PRO A 22 -0.28 -10.09 13.35
N GLY A 23 0.68 -10.63 12.60
CA GLY A 23 0.89 -12.08 12.46
C GLY A 23 -0.01 -12.76 11.42
N GLU A 24 -0.95 -12.04 10.81
CA GLU A 24 -1.76 -12.55 9.71
C GLU A 24 -0.95 -12.64 8.42
N SER A 25 -0.98 -13.81 7.78
CA SER A 25 -0.38 -14.02 6.46
C SER A 25 -1.27 -13.43 5.38
N VAL A 26 -0.66 -12.74 4.42
CA VAL A 26 -1.33 -12.18 3.25
C VAL A 26 -0.71 -12.73 1.98
N LEU A 27 -1.52 -12.90 0.94
CA LEU A 27 -1.10 -13.33 -0.38
C LEU A 27 -1.07 -12.14 -1.35
N VAL A 28 -0.40 -12.33 -2.48
CA VAL A 28 -0.40 -11.34 -3.57
C VAL A 28 -1.84 -11.16 -4.07
N GLY A 29 -2.29 -9.90 -4.10
CA GLY A 29 -3.65 -9.53 -4.51
C GLY A 29 -4.62 -9.29 -3.37
N ASP A 30 -4.27 -9.67 -2.14
CA ASP A 30 -5.12 -9.44 -0.97
C ASP A 30 -5.25 -7.94 -0.65
N VAL A 31 -6.44 -7.54 -0.21
CA VAL A 31 -6.69 -6.20 0.31
C VAL A 31 -6.18 -6.12 1.75
N ILE A 32 -5.10 -5.36 1.94
CA ILE A 32 -4.41 -5.23 3.24
C ILE A 32 -4.89 -4.04 4.08
N GLY A 33 -5.65 -3.12 3.48
CA GLY A 33 -6.22 -1.98 4.17
C GLY A 33 -6.83 -0.96 3.23
N VAL A 34 -7.25 0.16 3.81
CA VAL A 34 -7.83 1.30 3.09
C VAL A 34 -7.00 2.54 3.39
N MET A 35 -6.69 3.31 2.34
CA MET A 35 -6.01 4.60 2.49
C MET A 35 -6.92 5.57 3.24
N GLU A 36 -6.39 6.20 4.28
CA GLU A 36 -7.06 7.24 5.02
C GLU A 36 -6.85 8.59 4.34
N ASP A 37 -7.82 9.49 4.49
CA ASP A 37 -7.66 10.86 4.04
C ASP A 37 -6.64 11.58 4.93
N TRP A 38 -5.62 12.13 4.30
CA TRP A 38 -4.54 12.82 4.99
C TRP A 38 -4.05 14.00 4.16
N THR A 39 -4.15 15.19 4.74
CA THR A 39 -3.72 16.45 4.12
C THR A 39 -2.51 17.03 4.84
N GLY A 40 -1.46 16.20 4.97
CA GLY A 40 -0.15 16.64 5.47
C GLY A 40 0.63 17.42 4.41
N HIS A 41 1.75 16.84 3.95
CA HIS A 41 2.64 17.48 2.97
C HIS A 41 2.23 17.25 1.50
N CYS A 42 1.28 16.35 1.24
CA CYS A 42 0.72 16.15 -0.09
C CYS A 42 -0.51 17.06 -0.30
N PRO A 43 -0.68 17.63 -1.51
CA PRO A 43 -1.85 18.44 -1.85
C PRO A 43 -3.15 17.60 -1.99
N MET A 44 -3.02 16.28 -2.08
CA MET A 44 -4.11 15.30 -2.16
C MET A 44 -3.70 14.02 -1.41
N SER A 45 -4.67 13.17 -1.05
CA SER A 45 -4.40 11.88 -0.40
C SER A 45 -3.40 11.06 -1.24
N CYS A 46 -2.28 10.70 -0.62
CA CYS A 46 -1.16 10.03 -1.26
C CYS A 46 -0.73 8.82 -0.43
N LEU A 47 -0.38 7.71 -1.09
CA LEU A 47 0.20 6.55 -0.42
C LEU A 47 1.70 6.75 -0.29
N HIS A 48 2.19 6.74 0.95
CA HIS A 48 3.60 6.62 1.29
C HIS A 48 3.98 5.14 1.35
N LEU A 49 4.80 4.73 0.39
CA LEU A 49 5.41 3.41 0.34
C LEU A 49 6.87 3.52 0.79
N GLY A 50 7.22 2.75 1.82
CA GLY A 50 8.61 2.58 2.25
C GLY A 50 9.08 1.15 2.03
N LEU A 51 10.38 0.99 1.79
CA LEU A 51 11.05 -0.29 1.67
C LEU A 51 12.24 -0.34 2.64
N LEU A 52 12.34 -1.42 3.41
CA LEU A 52 13.42 -1.61 4.37
C LEU A 52 14.04 -3.00 4.25
N ARG A 53 15.33 -3.10 4.58
CA ARG A 53 16.03 -4.35 4.88
C ARG A 53 16.77 -4.21 6.21
N GLY A 54 16.36 -4.97 7.22
CA GLY A 54 16.77 -4.65 8.59
C GLY A 54 16.38 -3.20 8.90
N ASP A 55 17.31 -2.40 9.41
CA ASP A 55 17.05 -1.00 9.76
C ASP A 55 17.41 -0.01 8.63
N LEU A 56 17.85 -0.51 7.47
CA LEU A 56 18.19 0.30 6.31
C LEU A 56 16.95 0.59 5.46
N TYR A 57 16.71 1.88 5.18
CA TYR A 57 15.78 2.31 4.14
C TYR A 57 16.40 2.15 2.76
N LEU A 58 15.67 1.49 1.87
CA LEU A 58 16.01 1.32 0.46
C LEU A 58 15.10 2.18 -0.41
N ASP A 59 15.51 2.41 -1.66
CA ASP A 59 14.64 3.00 -2.66
C ASP A 59 13.45 2.06 -2.93
N PRO A 60 12.20 2.46 -2.62
CA PRO A 60 11.02 1.61 -2.85
C PRO A 60 10.75 1.36 -4.34
N LEU A 61 11.33 2.15 -5.25
CA LEU A 61 11.20 1.91 -6.69
C LEU A 61 11.83 0.58 -7.13
N LEU A 62 12.76 0.04 -6.35
CA LEU A 62 13.36 -1.28 -6.59
C LEU A 62 12.33 -2.42 -6.60
N LEU A 63 11.14 -2.24 -6.00
CA LEU A 63 10.05 -3.22 -6.05
C LEU A 63 9.39 -3.33 -7.43
N PHE A 64 9.52 -2.31 -8.27
CA PHE A 64 8.77 -2.19 -9.53
C PHE A 64 9.63 -2.36 -10.78
N GLY A 65 10.95 -2.54 -10.62
CA GLY A 65 11.88 -2.62 -11.74
C GLY A 65 11.83 -1.35 -12.61
N THR A 66 11.62 -1.52 -13.92
CA THR A 66 11.44 -0.41 -14.88
C THR A 66 9.97 0.01 -15.08
N GLY A 67 9.04 -0.60 -14.35
CA GLY A 67 7.61 -0.30 -14.45
C GLY A 67 7.24 1.03 -13.81
N GLN A 68 6.33 1.78 -14.43
CA GLN A 68 5.75 2.98 -13.80
C GLN A 68 4.79 2.57 -12.67
N VAL A 69 4.98 3.17 -11.50
CA VAL A 69 4.04 3.05 -10.38
C VAL A 69 2.87 4.00 -10.61
N ARG A 70 1.65 3.45 -10.73
CA ARG A 70 0.41 4.23 -10.76
C ARG A 70 -0.54 3.68 -9.72
N LEU A 71 -0.88 4.49 -8.72
CA LEU A 71 -1.98 4.17 -7.82
C LEU A 71 -3.28 4.27 -8.62
N LEU A 72 -4.01 3.16 -8.71
CA LEU A 72 -5.36 3.18 -9.26
C LEU A 72 -6.30 3.84 -8.24
N PRO A 73 -7.15 4.79 -8.66
CA PRO A 73 -8.18 5.32 -7.77
C PRO A 73 -9.13 4.20 -7.34
N LEU A 74 -9.66 4.28 -6.13
CA LEU A 74 -10.82 3.49 -5.72
C LEU A 74 -12.03 3.98 -6.54
N TRP A 75 -12.27 3.42 -7.71
CA TRP A 75 -13.51 3.68 -8.42
C TRP A 75 -14.66 3.05 -7.63
N SER A 76 -15.63 3.87 -7.22
CA SER A 76 -16.92 3.35 -6.78
C SER A 76 -17.46 2.44 -7.88
N ARG A 77 -17.81 1.20 -7.54
CA ARG A 77 -18.57 0.32 -8.45
C ARG A 77 -19.75 1.12 -9.00
N PRO A 78 -20.01 1.13 -10.33
CA PRO A 78 -21.24 1.71 -10.84
C PRO A 78 -22.40 1.04 -10.12
N SER A 79 -23.25 1.81 -9.44
CA SER A 79 -24.53 1.31 -8.94
C SER A 79 -25.32 0.87 -10.18
N GLY A 80 -25.41 -0.43 -10.40
CA GLY A 80 -26.20 -0.99 -11.49
C GLY A 80 -27.62 -0.49 -11.36
N ARG A 81 -28.06 0.34 -12.31
CA ARG A 81 -29.48 0.63 -12.49
C ARG A 81 -30.10 -0.59 -13.16
N ARG A 82 -30.91 -1.32 -12.41
CA ARG A 82 -31.89 -2.26 -12.96
C ARG A 82 -33.16 -1.44 -13.16
N ASP A 83 -33.42 -1.07 -14.40
CA ASP A 83 -34.78 -0.81 -14.89
C ASP A 83 -35.03 -1.86 -15.99
#